data_AF-A0ABD0QN33-F1
#
_entry.id   AF-A0ABD0QN33-F1
#
_cell.length_a   1.000
_cell.length_b   1.000
_cell.length_c   1.000
_cell.angle_alpha   90.00
_cell.angle_beta   90.00
_cell.angle_gamma   90.00
#
_symmetry.space_group_name_H-M   'P 1'
#
loop_
_entity.id
_entity.type
_entity.pdbx_description
1 polymer ?
#
loop_
_entity_poly.entity_id
_entity_poly.type
_entity_poly.pdbx_seq_one_letter_code
_entity_poly.pdbx_strand_id
1 'polypeptide(L)' 'IRAGEPAAIISRELSEQTKGHMHAGDITYTVRAMGHLIDLLDIQLRNLTPGGKDSAARSLNK' A
#
# COMPACT_ATOMS: atom_id res chain seq x y z
N ILE A 1 -8.36 0.60 -7.98
CA ILE A 1 -8.05 0.49 -6.53
C ILE A 1 -9.20 1.16 -5.79
N ARG A 2 -9.91 0.42 -4.95
CA ARG A 2 -11.03 0.97 -4.19
C ARG A 2 -10.47 1.74 -2.99
N ALA A 3 -10.97 2.95 -2.77
CA ALA A 3 -10.52 3.76 -1.65
C ALA A 3 -10.94 3.12 -0.31
N GLY A 4 -10.00 3.04 0.64
CA GLY A 4 -10.27 2.55 2.00
C GLY A 4 -10.01 1.06 2.25
N GLU A 5 -9.75 0.25 1.22
CA GLU A 5 -9.37 -1.16 1.42
C GLU A 5 -7.91 -1.29 1.87
N PRO A 6 -7.59 -2.22 2.79
CA PRO A 6 -6.20 -2.51 3.17
C PRO A 6 -5.36 -2.95 1.96
N ALA A 7 -4.07 -2.57 1.92
CA ALA A 7 -3.18 -2.96 0.81
C ALA A 7 -3.11 -4.49 0.66
N ALA A 8 -3.17 -5.23 1.78
CA ALA A 8 -3.20 -6.68 1.79
C ALA A 8 -4.41 -7.27 1.03
N ILE A 9 -5.60 -6.68 1.18
CA ILE A 9 -6.81 -7.17 0.50
C ILE A 9 -6.70 -6.94 -1.01
N ILE A 10 -6.33 -5.71 -1.41
CA ILE A 10 -6.17 -5.37 -2.82
C ILE A 10 -5.06 -6.21 -3.47
N SER A 11 -3.97 -6.48 -2.74
CA SER A 11 -2.87 -7.33 -3.23
C SER A 11 -3.30 -8.77 -3.49
N ARG A 12 -4.19 -9.31 -2.64
CA ARG A 12 -4.77 -10.64 -2.82
C ARG A 12 -5.63 -10.70 -4.07
N GLU A 13 -6.51 -9.72 -4.27
CA GLU A 13 -7.35 -9.64 -5.46
C GLU A 13 -6.51 -9.52 -6.74
N LEU A 14 -5.48 -8.67 -6.72
CA LEU A 14 -4.55 -8.53 -7.84
C LEU A 14 -3.84 -9.86 -8.14
N SER A 15 -3.41 -10.58 -7.10
CA SER A 15 -2.81 -11.91 -7.25
C SER A 15 -3.78 -12.91 -7.89
N GLU A 16 -5.04 -12.96 -7.47
CA GLU A 16 -6.04 -13.84 -8.09
C GLU A 16 -6.25 -13.52 -9.58
N GLN A 17 -6.25 -12.24 -9.97
CA GLN A 17 -6.37 -11.83 -11.36
C GLN A 17 -5.20 -12.30 -12.24
N THR A 18 -3.99 -12.38 -11.67
CA THR A 18 -2.78 -12.81 -12.40
C THR A 18 -2.64 -14.32 -12.58
N LYS A 19 -3.48 -15.14 -11.96
CA LYS A 19 -3.43 -16.61 -12.11
C LYS A 19 -3.99 -17.10 -13.44
N GLY A 20 -4.78 -16.27 -14.11
CA GLY A 20 -5.40 -16.59 -15.39
C GLY A 20 -4.50 -16.31 -16.59
N HIS A 21 -5.08 -16.43 -17.79
CA HIS A 21 -4.43 -15.94 -19.00
C HIS A 21 -4.30 -14.42 -18.94
N MET A 22 -3.12 -13.90 -19.25
CA MET A 22 -2.81 -12.47 -19.22
C MET A 22 -2.43 -11.98 -20.61
N HIS A 23 -2.98 -10.83 -21.00
CA HIS A 23 -2.54 -10.08 -22.16
C HIS A 23 -1.43 -9.08 -21.78
N ALA A 24 -0.70 -8.56 -22.77
CA ALA A 24 0.39 -7.60 -22.52
C ALA A 24 -0.06 -6.34 -21.76
N GLY A 25 -1.31 -5.90 -21.99
CA GLY A 25 -1.94 -4.80 -21.25
C GLY A 25 -2.11 -5.11 -19.76
N ASP A 26 -2.47 -6.36 -19.42
CA ASP A 26 -2.69 -6.81 -18.05
C ASP A 26 -1.37 -6.85 -17.27
N ILE A 27 -0.26 -7.21 -17.93
CA ILE A 27 1.08 -7.19 -17.33
C ILE A 27 1.46 -5.75 -16.95
N THR A 28 1.34 -4.82 -17.90
CA THR A 28 1.68 -3.40 -17.69
C THR A 28 0.79 -2.79 -16.60
N TYR A 29 -0.51 -3.12 -16.61
CA TYR A 29 -1.45 -2.70 -15.57
C TYR A 29 -1.08 -3.25 -14.20
N THR A 30 -0.79 -4.55 -14.10
CA THR A 30 -0.46 -5.23 -12.84
C THR A 30 0.78 -4.64 -12.19
N VAL A 31 1.84 -4.37 -12.97
CA VAL A 31 3.06 -3.73 -12.45
C VAL A 31 2.76 -2.34 -11.90
N ARG A 32 1.97 -1.53 -12.61
CA ARG A 32 1.56 -0.21 -12.12
C ARG A 32 0.73 -0.31 -10.85
N ALA A 33 -0.20 -1.28 -10.79
CA ALA A 33 -1.01 -1.53 -9.61
C ALA A 33 -0.17 -1.95 -8.39
N MET A 34 0.87 -2.76 -8.59
CA MET A 34 1.84 -3.09 -7.52
C MET A 34 2.58 -1.85 -7.01
N GLY A 35 2.96 -0.91 -7.88
CA GLY A 35 3.53 0.38 -7.45
C GLY A 35 2.59 1.13 -6.50
N HIS A 36 1.31 1.25 -6.86
CA HIS A 36 0.33 1.91 -6.01
C HIS A 36 0.07 1.15 -4.69
N LEU A 37 0.18 -0.18 -4.70
CA LEU A 37 0.06 -1.00 -3.49
C LEU A 37 1.21 -0.74 -2.51
N ILE A 38 2.42 -0.52 -3.01
CA ILE A 38 3.59 -0.17 -2.18
C ILE A 38 3.36 1.18 -1.49
N ASP A 39 2.90 2.19 -2.23
CA ASP A 39 2.61 3.51 -1.68
C ASP A 39 1.53 3.43 -0.58
N LEU A 40 0.46 2.66 -0.82
CA LEU A 40 -0.61 2.45 0.16
C LEU A 40 -0.11 1.70 1.40
N LEU A 41 0.72 0.67 1.22
CA LEU A 41 1.31 -0.08 2.32
C LEU A 41 2.22 0.80 3.18
N ASP A 42 3.03 1.66 2.57
CA ASP A 42 3.88 2.62 3.30
C ASP A 42 3.02 3.56 4.15
N ILE A 43 1.94 4.12 3.60
CA ILE A 43 0.98 4.94 4.37
C ILE A 43 0.40 4.16 5.56
N GLN A 44 -0.01 2.90 5.34
CA GLN A 44 -0.58 2.05 6.38
C GLN A 44 0.44 1.74 7.49
N LEU A 45 1.69 1.43 7.14
CA LEU A 45 2.77 1.17 8.10
C LEU A 45 3.14 2.41 8.91
N ARG A 46 3.18 3.59 8.28
CA ARG A 46 3.41 4.87 8.98
C ARG A 46 2.31 5.17 9.99
N ASN A 47 1.05 4.88 9.64
CA ASN A 47 -0.08 5.05 10.57
C ASN A 47 -0.03 4.08 11.76
N LEU A 48 0.62 2.92 11.60
CA LEU A 48 0.84 1.95 12.67
C LEU A 48 2.07 2.26 13.53
N THR A 49 2.93 3.21 13.12
CA THR A 49 4.15 3.58 13.85
C THR A 49 3.91 4.89 14.63
N PRO A 50 3.61 4.86 15.94
CA PRO A 50 3.18 6.04 16.69
C PRO A 50 4.31 7.06 16.97
N GLY A 51 5.54 6.83 16.50
CA GLY A 51 6.73 7.56 16.92
C GLY A 51 7.05 8.86 16.17
N GLY A 52 6.37 9.16 15.05
CA GLY A 52 6.76 10.26 14.15
C GLY A 52 6.09 11.62 14.40
N LYS A 53 4.97 11.69 15.10
CA LYS A 53 4.21 12.95 15.31
C LYS A 53 4.25 13.48 16.75
N ASP A 54 4.32 12.60 17.77
CA ASP A 54 4.24 13.03 19.18
C ASP A 54 5.61 13.11 19.89
N SER A 55 6.64 12.44 19.38
CA SER A 55 7.96 12.41 20.01
C SER A 55 8.71 13.75 19.90
N ALA A 56 8.51 14.48 18.79
CA ALA A 56 9.11 15.80 18.57
C ALA A 56 8.47 16.90 19.43
N ALA A 57 7.18 16.77 19.78
CA ALA A 57 6.46 17.74 20.60
C ALA A 57 6.79 17.64 22.10
N ARG A 58 7.23 16.45 22.58
CA ARG A 58 7.67 16.27 23.98
C ARG A 58 9.15 16.59 24.23
N SER A 59 9.99 16.62 23.19
CA SER A 59 11.43 16.88 23.31
C SER A 59 11.80 18.36 23.56
N LEU A 60 10.84 19.28 23.44
CA LEU A 60 11.09 20.73 23.64
C LEU A 60 10.91 21.19 25.10
N ASN A 61 10.53 20.30 26.02
CA ASN A 61 10.38 20.60 27.45
C ASN A 61 11.24 19.67 28.33
N LYS A 62 12.55 19.59 28.09
CA LYS A 62 13.48 19.04 29.07
C LYS A 62 14.66 19.98 29.30
#